data_AF-A0A417C3J6-F1
#
_entry.id   AF-A0A417C3J6-F1
#
_cell.length_a   1.000
_cell.length_b   1.000
_cell.length_c   1.000
_cell.angle_alpha   90.00
_cell.angle_beta   90.00
_cell.angle_gamma   90.00
#
_symmetry.space_group_name_H-M   'P 1'
#
loop_
_entity.id
_entity.type
_entity.pdbx_description
1 polymer ?
#
loop_
_entity_poly.entity_id
_entity_poly.type
_entity_poly.pdbx_seq_one_letter_code
_entity_poly.pdbx_strand_id
1 'polypeptide(L)'
;MQSAPRIKTGGCQEGDRQERVIYTGERRQKKGLRASMTVEAAGVMAAVLVTLMVLMGQAMNWSARAAGNFKLHETVERERHQIEHDQENRIQRQAGGRNWSLEISAPVFRPENLLRMWSLVEDRT
;
A
#
# COMPACT_ATOMS: atom_id res chain seq x y z
N MET A 1 -33.14 -40.45 69.73
CA MET A 1 -32.36 -40.14 68.51
C MET A 1 -32.22 -38.62 68.43
N GLN A 2 -31.04 -38.09 68.75
CA GLN A 2 -30.76 -36.65 68.77
C GLN A 2 -30.55 -36.16 67.32
N SER A 3 -31.26 -35.11 66.95
CA SER A 3 -31.16 -34.44 65.64
C SER A 3 -30.08 -33.37 65.70
N ALA A 4 -29.03 -33.51 64.87
CA ALA A 4 -27.92 -32.57 64.82
C ALA A 4 -28.34 -31.20 64.20
N PRO A 5 -27.85 -30.05 64.69
CA PRO A 5 -28.09 -28.75 64.08
C PRO A 5 -27.13 -28.50 62.89
N ARG A 6 -27.68 -28.03 61.77
CA ARG A 6 -26.94 -27.66 60.54
C ARG A 6 -26.30 -26.28 60.72
N ILE A 7 -24.98 -26.24 60.81
CA ILE A 7 -24.16 -25.02 60.81
C ILE A 7 -24.29 -24.34 59.44
N LYS A 8 -24.78 -23.10 59.39
CA LYS A 8 -24.65 -22.22 58.22
C LYS A 8 -23.31 -21.48 58.34
N THR A 9 -22.34 -21.86 57.52
CA THR A 9 -21.12 -21.09 57.29
C THR A 9 -21.48 -19.79 56.59
N GLY A 10 -21.34 -18.67 57.31
CA GLY A 10 -21.25 -17.34 56.71
C GLY A 10 -19.94 -17.23 55.95
N GLY A 11 -20.02 -16.86 54.67
CA GLY A 11 -18.88 -16.53 53.83
C GLY A 11 -18.93 -15.06 53.46
N CYS A 12 -17.81 -14.37 53.74
CA CYS A 12 -17.57 -12.93 53.73
C CYS A 12 -17.97 -12.20 52.44
N GLN A 13 -18.47 -10.97 52.60
CA GLN A 13 -18.40 -9.91 51.60
C GLN A 13 -17.03 -9.25 51.69
N GLU A 14 -16.30 -9.06 50.59
CA GLU A 14 -15.30 -7.98 50.42
C GLU A 14 -14.82 -7.90 48.96
N GLY A 15 -14.80 -6.69 48.39
CA GLY A 15 -14.11 -6.30 47.14
C GLY A 15 -14.76 -6.81 45.84
N ASP A 16 -15.09 -6.00 44.85
CA ASP A 16 -14.30 -4.89 44.33
C ASP A 16 -15.15 -3.69 43.91
N ARG A 17 -14.68 -2.53 44.36
CA ARG A 17 -15.05 -1.22 43.87
C ARG A 17 -14.52 -1.08 42.44
N GLN A 18 -15.37 -1.35 41.45
CA GLN A 18 -15.07 -1.00 40.06
C GLN A 18 -15.81 0.28 39.67
N GLU A 19 -15.00 1.32 39.47
CA GLU A 19 -15.33 2.69 39.15
C GLU A 19 -16.33 2.76 37.97
N ARG A 20 -17.53 3.27 38.24
CA ARG A 20 -18.58 3.43 37.23
C ARG A 20 -18.27 4.65 36.38
N VAL A 21 -17.43 4.49 35.35
CA VAL A 21 -17.26 5.52 34.31
C VAL A 21 -18.58 5.61 33.53
N ILE A 22 -19.31 6.71 33.75
CA ILE A 22 -20.58 6.99 33.08
C ILE A 22 -20.28 7.49 31.67
N TYR A 23 -20.35 6.60 30.68
CA TYR A 23 -20.49 7.01 29.29
C TYR A 23 -21.96 7.37 29.04
N THR A 24 -22.28 8.65 29.13
CA THR A 24 -23.56 9.17 28.64
C THR A 24 -23.53 9.24 27.11
N GLY A 25 -23.90 8.14 26.46
CA GLY A 25 -24.18 8.10 25.03
C GLY A 25 -25.70 8.10 24.79
N GLU A 26 -26.22 9.15 24.18
CA GLU A 26 -27.63 9.36 23.86
C GLU A 26 -28.30 8.12 23.23
N ARG A 27 -29.38 7.64 23.85
CA ARG A 27 -30.22 6.55 23.32
C ARG A 27 -31.14 7.10 22.24
N ARG A 28 -30.64 7.22 21.01
CA ARG A 28 -31.50 7.42 19.84
C ARG A 28 -32.27 6.12 19.58
N GLN A 29 -33.59 6.17 19.74
CA GLN A 29 -34.48 5.02 19.58
C GLN A 29 -34.23 4.31 18.24
N LYS A 30 -33.84 3.03 18.29
CA LYS A 30 -33.80 2.15 17.12
C LYS A 30 -35.02 1.24 17.15
N LYS A 31 -35.84 1.32 16.10
CA LYS A 31 -36.88 0.34 15.79
C LYS A 31 -36.20 -1.03 15.70
N GLY A 32 -36.66 -1.99 16.51
CA GLY A 32 -36.05 -3.30 16.64
C GLY A 32 -36.19 -4.14 15.37
N LEU A 33 -35.14 -4.18 14.56
CA LEU A 33 -34.93 -5.25 13.59
C LEU A 33 -33.98 -6.26 14.23
N ARG A 34 -34.40 -7.52 14.28
CA ARG A 34 -33.63 -8.64 14.81
C ARG A 34 -32.41 -8.86 13.91
N ALA A 35 -31.31 -8.19 14.23
CA ALA A 35 -30.05 -8.37 13.52
C ALA A 35 -29.48 -9.75 13.84
N SER A 36 -29.33 -10.60 12.82
CA SER A 36 -28.61 -11.87 12.95
C SER A 36 -27.12 -11.56 13.03
N MET A 37 -26.42 -12.08 14.03
CA MET A 37 -24.96 -11.95 14.22
C MET A 37 -24.15 -12.29 12.96
N THR A 38 -24.72 -13.09 12.05
CA THR A 38 -24.11 -13.46 10.77
C THR A 38 -24.10 -12.31 9.75
N VAL A 39 -25.10 -11.44 9.74
CA VAL A 39 -25.21 -10.33 8.77
C VAL A 39 -24.23 -9.21 9.09
N GLU A 40 -24.05 -8.92 10.38
CA GLU A 40 -23.08 -7.91 10.81
C GLU A 40 -21.64 -8.36 10.54
N ALA A 41 -21.32 -9.62 10.85
CA ALA A 41 -20.00 -10.20 10.55
C ALA A 41 -19.73 -10.30 9.04
N ALA A 42 -20.73 -10.70 8.25
CA ALA A 42 -20.61 -10.76 6.79
C ALA A 42 -20.36 -9.38 6.18
N GLY A 43 -20.97 -8.32 6.73
CA GLY A 43 -20.72 -6.94 6.30
C GLY A 43 -19.28 -6.49 6.52
N VAL A 44 -18.69 -6.82 7.67
CA VAL A 44 -17.28 -6.51 7.95
C VAL A 44 -16.35 -7.28 7.00
N MET A 45 -16.63 -8.56 6.78
CA MET A 45 -15.85 -9.38 5.84
C MET A 45 -15.98 -8.86 4.40
N ALA A 46 -17.17 -8.40 4.00
CA ALA A 46 -17.37 -7.79 2.69
C ALA A 46 -16.54 -6.50 2.54
N ALA A 47 -16.52 -5.63 3.57
CA ALA A 47 -15.70 -4.43 3.55
C ALA A 47 -14.19 -4.76 3.43
N VAL A 48 -13.71 -5.77 4.15
CA VAL A 48 -12.31 -6.23 4.07
C VAL A 48 -11.97 -6.79 2.70
N LEU A 49 -12.84 -7.62 2.12
CA LEU A 49 -12.60 -8.16 0.78
C LEU A 49 -12.60 -7.06 -0.29
N VAL A 50 -13.49 -6.08 -0.17
CA VAL A 50 -13.53 -4.92 -1.07
C VAL A 50 -12.25 -4.10 -0.95
N THR A 51 -11.75 -3.83 0.25
CA THR A 51 -10.49 -3.09 0.40
C THR A 51 -9.30 -3.86 -0.17
N LEU A 52 -9.23 -5.18 0.04
CA LEU A 52 -8.20 -6.03 -0.55
C LEU A 52 -8.26 -6.04 -2.09
N MET A 53 -9.45 -6.10 -2.69
CA MET A 53 -9.62 -6.01 -4.15
C MET A 53 -9.10 -4.68 -4.70
N VAL A 54 -9.41 -3.56 -4.04
CA VAL A 54 -8.93 -2.24 -4.46
C VAL A 54 -7.41 -2.18 -4.38
N LEU A 55 -6.82 -2.62 -3.27
CA LEU A 55 -5.36 -2.62 -3.09
C LEU A 55 -4.65 -3.49 -4.13
N MET A 56 -5.19 -4.67 -4.42
CA MET A 56 -4.65 -5.56 -5.46
C MET A 56 -4.72 -4.93 -6.85
N GLY A 57 -5.82 -4.26 -7.17
CA GLY A 57 -5.96 -3.51 -8.43
C GLY A 57 -4.91 -2.41 -8.57
N GLN A 58 -4.64 -1.67 -7.50
CA GLN A 58 -3.58 -0.64 -7.48
C GLN A 58 -2.19 -1.27 -7.62
N ALA A 59 -1.92 -2.38 -6.92
CA ALA A 59 -0.62 -3.06 -6.97
C ALA A 59 -0.30 -3.60 -8.36
N MET A 60 -1.27 -4.20 -9.06
CA MET A 60 -1.08 -4.64 -10.46
C MET A 60 -0.83 -3.48 -11.41
N ASN A 61 -1.46 -2.33 -11.19
CA ASN A 61 -1.21 -1.14 -11.99
C ASN A 61 0.19 -0.55 -11.72
N TRP A 62 0.65 -0.60 -10.46
CA TRP A 62 2.01 -0.21 -10.08
C TRP A 62 3.05 -1.12 -10.74
N SER A 63 2.86 -2.44 -10.69
CA SER A 63 3.80 -3.38 -11.30
C SER A 63 3.83 -3.24 -12.83
N ALA A 64 2.67 -3.02 -13.47
CA ALA A 64 2.60 -2.76 -14.90
C ALA A 64 3.36 -1.47 -15.30
N ARG A 65 3.23 -0.39 -14.51
CA ARG A 65 4.00 0.84 -14.70
C ARG A 65 5.50 0.61 -14.55
N ALA A 66 5.90 -0.11 -13.51
CA ALA A 66 7.31 -0.41 -13.26
C ALA A 66 7.93 -1.24 -14.39
N ALA A 67 7.26 -2.32 -14.81
CA ALA A 67 7.71 -3.14 -15.94
C ALA A 67 7.81 -2.33 -17.24
N GLY A 68 6.83 -1.45 -17.49
CA GLY A 68 6.86 -0.51 -18.60
C GLY A 68 8.04 0.44 -18.57
N ASN A 69 8.36 1.00 -17.39
CA ASN A 69 9.50 1.89 -17.19
C ASN A 69 10.83 1.20 -17.50
N PHE A 70 11.05 -0.01 -16.97
CA PHE A 70 12.28 -0.75 -17.23
C PHE A 70 12.45 -1.10 -18.71
N LYS A 71 11.38 -1.55 -19.37
CA LYS A 71 11.42 -1.87 -20.81
C LYS A 71 11.66 -0.62 -21.67
N LEU A 72 11.04 0.50 -21.32
CA LEU A 72 11.25 1.78 -22.00
C LEU A 72 12.69 2.26 -21.81
N HIS A 73 13.21 2.15 -20.59
CA HIS A 73 14.58 2.53 -20.27
C HIS A 73 15.60 1.68 -21.02
N GLU A 74 15.41 0.35 -21.06
CA GLU A 74 16.24 -0.57 -21.86
C GLU A 74 16.21 -0.20 -23.35
N THR A 75 15.04 0.14 -23.89
CA THR A 75 14.88 0.54 -25.28
C THR A 75 15.63 1.83 -25.59
N VAL A 76 15.47 2.86 -24.74
CA VAL A 76 16.17 4.13 -24.88
C VAL A 76 17.68 3.92 -24.81
N GLU A 77 18.16 3.11 -23.86
CA GLU A 77 19.58 2.81 -23.72
C GLU A 77 20.13 2.07 -24.96
N ARG A 78 19.39 1.08 -25.47
CA ARG A 78 19.77 0.34 -26.67
C ARG A 78 19.85 1.23 -27.90
N GLU A 79 18.92 2.16 -28.06
CA GLU A 79 18.95 3.13 -29.16
C GLU A 79 20.09 4.15 -29.00
N ARG A 80 20.43 4.50 -27.75
CA ARG A 80 21.51 5.44 -27.43
C ARG A 80 22.89 4.96 -27.91
N HIS A 81 23.08 3.66 -28.07
CA HIS A 81 24.36 3.04 -28.50
C HIS A 81 24.33 2.57 -29.97
N GLN A 82 23.24 2.80 -30.70
CA GLN A 82 23.18 2.47 -32.14
C GLN A 82 23.77 3.62 -32.97
N ILE A 83 24.71 3.25 -33.85
CA ILE A 83 25.47 4.16 -34.73
C ILE A 83 24.55 4.89 -35.74
N GLU A 84 23.33 4.39 -35.96
CA GLU A 84 22.35 4.96 -36.90
C GLU A 84 21.74 6.30 -36.43
N HIS A 85 21.75 6.60 -35.11
CA HIS A 85 21.14 7.81 -34.53
C HIS A 85 22.15 8.94 -34.22
N ASP A 86 23.37 8.90 -34.76
CA ASP A 86 24.44 9.87 -34.47
C ASP A 86 24.08 11.35 -34.83
N GLN A 87 23.09 11.55 -35.71
CA GLN A 87 22.59 12.89 -36.05
C GLN A 87 21.51 13.44 -35.09
N GLU A 88 20.92 12.59 -34.23
CA GLU A 88 19.89 13.02 -33.28
C GLU A 88 20.54 13.41 -31.94
N ASN A 89 20.15 14.55 -31.35
CA ASN A 89 20.76 15.02 -30.10
C ASN A 89 20.19 14.30 -28.87
N ARG A 90 18.97 13.75 -28.97
CA ARG A 90 18.19 13.27 -27.83
C ARG A 90 17.15 12.24 -28.27
N ILE A 91 17.19 11.05 -27.69
CA ILE A 91 16.23 9.98 -27.96
C ILE A 91 15.05 10.15 -27.02
N GLN A 92 13.85 10.13 -27.59
CA GLN A 92 12.58 10.16 -26.87
C GLN A 92 11.77 8.92 -27.22
N ARG A 93 11.36 8.19 -26.18
CA ARG A 93 10.45 7.07 -26.32
C ARG A 93 9.33 7.20 -25.30
N GLN A 94 8.13 6.85 -25.76
CA GLN A 94 6.92 6.83 -24.96
C GLN A 94 6.40 5.41 -24.88
N ALA A 95 5.96 5.00 -23.69
CA ALA A 95 5.23 3.76 -23.46
C ALA A 95 3.99 4.06 -22.63
N GLY A 96 2.87 3.45 -23.02
CA GLY A 96 1.61 3.61 -22.32
C GLY A 96 0.90 2.29 -22.11
N GLY A 97 0.13 2.24 -21.03
CA GLY A 97 -0.82 1.18 -20.71
C GLY A 97 -2.21 1.76 -20.44
N ARG A 98 -3.16 0.90 -20.04
CA ARG A 98 -4.58 1.27 -19.93
C ARG A 98 -4.86 2.50 -19.04
N ASN A 99 -4.07 2.72 -17.99
CA ASN A 99 -4.23 3.84 -17.03
C ASN A 99 -2.91 4.56 -16.72
N TRP A 100 -1.93 4.50 -17.63
CA TRP A 100 -0.63 5.15 -17.41
C TRP A 100 0.08 5.44 -18.72
N SER A 101 0.82 6.54 -18.74
CA SER A 101 1.70 6.93 -19.84
C SER A 101 3.02 7.35 -19.24
N LEU A 102 4.11 6.94 -19.87
CA LEU A 102 5.46 7.23 -19.44
C LEU A 102 6.29 7.66 -20.66
N GLU A 103 7.04 8.73 -20.49
CA GLU A 103 7.96 9.24 -21.49
C GLU A 103 9.35 9.30 -20.86
N ILE A 104 10.33 8.68 -21.51
CA ILE A 104 11.73 8.75 -21.11
C ILE A 104 12.51 9.40 -22.22
N SER A 105 13.36 10.34 -21.82
CA SER A 105 14.22 11.03 -22.75
C SER A 105 15.64 11.12 -22.23
N ALA A 106 16.59 10.73 -23.08
CA ALA A 106 18.00 10.76 -22.77
C ALA A 106 18.81 11.35 -23.96
N PRO A 107 19.91 12.07 -23.70
CA PRO A 107 20.81 12.52 -24.75
C PRO A 107 21.48 11.33 -25.45
N VAL A 108 21.82 11.46 -26.73
CA VAL A 108 22.56 10.41 -27.47
C VAL A 108 23.97 10.23 -26.89
N PHE A 109 24.46 8.98 -26.88
CA PHE A 109 25.75 8.63 -26.31
C PHE A 109 26.84 9.06 -27.26
N ARG A 110 27.66 10.03 -26.84
CA ARG A 110 28.85 10.44 -27.57
C ARG A 110 30.08 10.22 -26.70
N PRO A 111 30.85 9.14 -26.91
CA PRO A 111 31.97 8.79 -26.05
C PRO A 111 33.05 9.88 -26.00
N GLU A 112 33.15 10.72 -27.03
CA GLU A 112 34.08 11.84 -27.13
C GLU A 112 33.80 12.91 -26.07
N ASN A 113 32.53 13.14 -25.70
CA ASN A 113 32.18 14.09 -24.64
C ASN A 113 32.62 13.58 -23.26
N LEU A 114 32.52 12.27 -23.02
CA LEU A 114 33.07 11.64 -21.83
C LEU A 114 34.58 11.80 -21.80
N LEU A 115 35.28 11.45 -22.89
CA LEU A 115 36.74 11.57 -22.98
C LEU A 115 37.22 13.02 -22.80
N ARG A 116 36.51 14.01 -23.35
CA ARG A 116 36.80 15.44 -23.12
C ARG A 116 36.62 15.82 -21.65
N MET A 117 35.58 15.34 -20.99
CA MET A 117 35.38 15.61 -19.56
C MET A 117 36.50 15.01 -18.70
N TRP A 118 36.92 13.77 -19.00
CA TRP A 118 38.04 13.14 -18.30
C TRP A 118 39.36 13.87 -18.56
N SER A 119 39.63 14.30 -19.80
CA SER A 119 40.80 15.13 -20.12
C SER A 119 40.83 16.44 -19.32
N LEU A 120 39.68 17.09 -19.10
CA LEU A 120 39.59 18.32 -18.29
C LEU A 120 39.80 18.07 -16.78
N VAL A 121 39.57 16.84 -16.31
CA VAL A 121 39.81 16.44 -14.92
C VAL A 121 41.28 16.12 -14.71
N GLU A 122 41.89 15.38 -15.64
CA GLU A 122 43.32 15.05 -15.64
C GLU A 122 44.20 16.32 -15.67
N ASP A 123 43.80 17.33 -16.45
CA ASP A 123 44.54 18.60 -16.57
C ASP A 123 44.49 19.47 -15.30
N ARG A 124 43.65 19.11 -14.32
CA ARG A 124 43.48 19.83 -13.04
C ARG A 124 44.21 19.16 -11.86
N THR A 125 44.75 17.95 -12.03
CA THR A 125 45.49 17.20 -11.02
C THR A 125 46.98 17.19 -11.31
#